data_AF-A0A2D8K299-F1
#
_entry.id   AF-A0A2D8K299-F1
#
_cell.length_a   1.000
_cell.length_b   1.000
_cell.length_c   1.000
_cell.angle_alpha   90.00
_cell.angle_beta   90.00
_cell.angle_gamma   90.00
#
_symmetry.space_group_name_H-M   'P 1'
#
loop_
_entity.id
_entity.type
_entity.pdbx_description
1 polymer ?
#
loop_
_entity_poly.entity_id
_entity_poly.type
_entity_poly.pdbx_seq_one_letter_code
_entity_poly.pdbx_strand_id
1 'polypeptide(L)'
;MAKVRAIAAAFLFLPAIASAGDGPVRTAASIYDNAPRLKDIRARIVADEPVTTTELQILADVGDGLAAYRLAQRLLAMNRPDLNGKAAHYLAIAVNDGRTYAVPPLFDILSDRTSDISPVRLAHIENALNRQAAAGDPASVIALSRLYMQGHPFGLRPDKAKALLRGAVDQQFVDAALALQMAILIASGGSLTTEDTAAVRAYLKVAQQSSDIGTRTAAENLLRAFSKPQALSGEDEHG
;
A
#
# COMPACT_ATOMS: atom_id res chain seq x y z
N MET A 1 64.57 29.68 16.72
CA MET A 1 63.20 29.34 17.15
C MET A 1 62.26 29.63 15.99
N ALA A 2 61.51 28.62 15.54
CA ALA A 2 60.91 28.52 14.21
C ALA A 2 59.56 29.24 14.10
N LYS A 3 59.30 29.80 12.90
CA LYS A 3 58.07 30.45 12.46
C LYS A 3 56.91 29.46 12.44
N VAL A 4 55.82 29.77 13.16
CA VAL A 4 54.51 29.14 12.96
C VAL A 4 53.65 30.12 12.19
N ARG A 5 53.42 29.85 10.90
CA ARG A 5 52.38 30.51 10.10
C ARG A 5 51.14 29.61 10.17
N ALA A 6 50.11 30.09 10.84
CA ALA A 6 48.80 29.44 10.87
C ALA A 6 48.14 29.53 9.49
N ILE A 7 47.68 28.38 9.00
CA ILE A 7 46.91 28.23 7.76
C ILE A 7 45.46 28.63 8.07
N ALA A 8 44.91 29.52 7.24
CA ALA A 8 43.52 29.90 7.25
C ALA A 8 42.64 28.72 6.76
N ALA A 9 41.71 28.27 7.60
CA ALA A 9 40.63 27.38 7.19
C ALA A 9 39.38 28.24 6.92
N ALA A 10 39.08 28.45 5.64
CA ALA A 10 37.84 29.05 5.20
C ALA A 10 36.68 28.05 5.44
N PHE A 11 35.83 28.34 6.42
CA PHE A 11 34.55 27.66 6.54
C PHE A 11 33.61 28.21 5.47
N LEU A 12 33.46 27.44 4.38
CA LEU A 12 32.37 27.63 3.43
C LEU A 12 31.06 27.30 4.16
N PHE A 13 30.31 28.34 4.50
CA PHE A 13 28.93 28.25 4.95
C PHE A 13 28.09 27.80 3.74
N LEU A 14 27.74 26.51 3.65
CA LEU A 14 26.66 26.09 2.76
C LEU A 14 25.33 26.63 3.32
N PRO A 15 24.47 27.25 2.51
CA PRO A 15 23.11 27.55 2.94
C PRO A 15 22.36 26.23 3.13
N ALA A 16 21.70 26.12 4.28
CA ALA A 16 20.75 25.06 4.55
C ALA A 16 19.69 25.05 3.44
N ILE A 17 19.59 23.94 2.72
CA ILE A 17 18.47 23.69 1.82
C ILE A 17 17.24 23.56 2.71
N ALA A 18 16.38 24.58 2.67
CA ALA A 18 15.08 24.54 3.30
C ALA A 18 14.29 23.36 2.71
N SER A 19 13.99 22.40 3.58
CA SER A 19 13.05 21.32 3.29
C SER A 19 11.71 21.93 2.93
N ALA A 20 11.26 21.76 1.70
CA ALA A 20 9.91 22.12 1.27
C ALA A 20 8.93 21.08 1.84
N GLY A 21 8.64 21.20 3.13
CA GLY A 21 7.55 20.53 3.82
C GLY A 21 6.55 21.57 4.35
N ASP A 22 5.27 21.21 4.31
CA ASP A 22 4.13 21.88 4.94
C ASP A 22 3.52 23.09 4.21
N GLY A 23 2.93 22.82 3.04
CA GLY A 23 1.65 23.43 2.72
C GLY A 23 0.55 22.80 3.57
N PRO A 24 -0.43 23.55 4.10
CA PRO A 24 -1.50 22.98 4.91
C PRO A 24 -2.25 21.93 4.09
N VAL A 25 -2.29 20.69 4.60
CA VAL A 25 -3.19 19.65 4.11
C VAL A 25 -4.61 20.20 4.28
N ARG A 26 -5.19 20.72 3.21
CA ARG A 26 -6.61 21.08 3.20
C ARG A 26 -7.39 19.78 3.40
N THR A 27 -7.88 19.58 4.62
CA THR A 27 -8.83 18.52 4.91
C THR A 27 -10.05 18.71 4.03
N ALA A 28 -10.75 17.63 3.66
CA ALA A 28 -11.95 17.72 2.83
C ALA A 28 -12.96 18.76 3.38
N ALA A 29 -13.04 18.93 4.70
CA ALA A 29 -13.81 19.98 5.37
C ALA A 29 -13.48 21.41 4.86
N SER A 30 -12.19 21.74 4.70
CA SER A 30 -11.74 23.06 4.23
C SER A 30 -12.15 23.37 2.78
N ILE A 31 -12.44 22.36 1.96
CA ILE A 31 -12.86 22.53 0.56
C ILE A 31 -14.33 22.93 0.48
N TYR A 32 -15.15 22.47 1.42
CA TYR A 32 -16.60 22.70 1.44
C TYR A 32 -17.00 24.05 2.05
N ASP A 33 -16.15 24.62 2.91
CA ASP A 33 -16.47 25.85 3.64
C ASP A 33 -16.71 27.07 2.73
N ASN A 34 -16.11 27.08 1.54
CA ASN A 34 -16.26 28.16 0.55
C ASN A 34 -17.03 27.73 -0.71
N ALA A 35 -17.68 26.57 -0.69
CA ALA A 35 -18.36 26.00 -1.86
C ALA A 35 -19.71 25.34 -1.50
N PRO A 36 -20.78 26.14 -1.30
CA PRO A 36 -22.09 25.66 -0.86
C PRO A 36 -22.64 24.53 -1.74
N ARG A 37 -22.47 24.66 -3.06
CA ARG A 37 -22.90 23.64 -4.03
C ARG A 37 -22.19 22.30 -3.81
N LEU A 38 -20.91 22.30 -3.46
CA LEU A 38 -20.16 21.06 -3.20
C LEU A 38 -20.65 20.41 -1.91
N LYS A 39 -20.93 21.23 -0.88
CA LYS A 39 -21.51 20.77 0.38
C LYS A 39 -22.88 20.12 0.17
N ASP A 40 -23.73 20.70 -0.67
CA ASP A 40 -25.06 20.16 -0.98
C ASP A 40 -24.96 18.82 -1.73
N ILE A 41 -24.11 18.72 -2.75
CA ILE A 41 -23.86 17.43 -3.43
C ILE A 41 -23.35 16.41 -2.42
N ARG A 42 -22.43 16.81 -1.54
CA ARG A 42 -21.84 15.94 -0.53
C ARG A 42 -22.89 15.42 0.46
N ALA A 43 -23.78 16.29 0.93
CA ALA A 43 -24.87 15.93 1.82
C ALA A 43 -25.79 14.88 1.17
N ARG A 44 -26.16 15.06 -0.10
CA ARG A 44 -26.97 14.11 -0.86
C ARG A 44 -26.30 12.73 -1.00
N ILE A 45 -24.99 12.69 -1.24
CA ILE A 45 -24.24 11.42 -1.28
C ILE A 45 -24.33 10.69 0.07
N VAL A 46 -24.19 11.41 1.18
CA VAL A 46 -24.25 10.83 2.53
C VAL A 46 -25.68 10.36 2.86
N ALA A 47 -26.69 11.10 2.42
CA ALA A 47 -28.11 10.75 2.56
C ALA A 47 -28.60 9.66 1.58
N ASP A 48 -27.71 9.13 0.75
CA ASP A 48 -28.00 8.18 -0.33
C ASP A 48 -29.04 8.66 -1.36
N GLU A 49 -29.11 9.97 -1.54
CA GLU A 49 -29.95 10.57 -2.57
C GLU A 49 -29.31 10.44 -3.97
N PRO A 50 -30.12 10.46 -5.04
CA PRO A 50 -29.62 10.42 -6.40
C PRO A 50 -28.67 11.58 -6.71
N VAL A 51 -27.45 11.25 -7.15
CA VAL A 51 -26.46 12.20 -7.68
C VAL A 51 -25.99 11.79 -9.07
N THR A 52 -25.72 12.75 -9.93
CA THR A 52 -25.23 12.52 -11.29
C THR A 52 -23.76 12.12 -11.31
N THR A 53 -23.32 11.50 -12.42
CA THR A 53 -21.90 11.17 -12.62
C THR A 53 -21.03 12.43 -12.64
N THR A 54 -21.52 13.54 -13.21
CA THR A 54 -20.82 14.83 -13.22
C THR A 54 -20.66 15.41 -11.81
N GLU A 55 -21.66 15.26 -10.95
CA GLU A 55 -21.57 15.73 -9.57
C GLU A 55 -20.57 14.90 -8.74
N LEU A 56 -20.56 13.58 -8.92
CA LEU A 56 -19.52 12.72 -8.35
C LEU A 56 -18.13 13.10 -8.85
N GLN A 57 -18.01 13.39 -10.15
CA GLN A 57 -16.77 13.79 -10.80
C GLN A 57 -16.21 15.07 -10.19
N ILE A 58 -17.03 16.12 -10.07
CA ILE A 58 -16.64 17.40 -9.48
C ILE A 58 -16.11 17.22 -8.06
N LEU A 59 -16.79 16.41 -7.23
CA LEU A 59 -16.35 16.14 -5.86
C LEU A 59 -15.07 15.30 -5.81
N ALA A 60 -14.98 14.28 -6.66
CA ALA A 60 -13.81 13.42 -6.73
C ALA A 60 -12.55 14.21 -7.18
N ASP A 61 -12.70 15.13 -8.14
CA ASP A 61 -11.60 15.94 -8.67
C ASP A 61 -11.05 16.95 -7.65
N VAL A 62 -11.84 17.31 -6.64
CA VAL A 62 -11.36 18.09 -5.48
C VAL A 62 -10.87 17.21 -4.32
N GLY A 63 -10.79 15.89 -4.51
CA GLY A 63 -10.23 14.96 -3.54
C GLY A 63 -11.23 14.31 -2.60
N ASP A 64 -12.56 14.43 -2.84
CA ASP A 64 -13.53 13.71 -2.02
C ASP A 64 -13.48 12.20 -2.32
N GLY A 65 -12.99 11.42 -1.35
CA GLY A 65 -12.80 10.00 -1.57
C GLY A 65 -14.08 9.17 -1.68
N LEU A 66 -15.22 9.59 -1.11
CA LEU A 66 -16.46 8.80 -1.20
C LEU A 66 -17.13 9.06 -2.54
N ALA A 67 -17.08 10.30 -3.03
CA ALA A 67 -17.50 10.62 -4.38
C ALA A 67 -16.62 9.89 -5.40
N ALA A 68 -15.30 9.89 -5.19
CA ALA A 68 -14.36 9.14 -6.02
C ALA A 68 -14.66 7.63 -6.03
N TYR A 69 -14.89 7.03 -4.86
CA TYR A 69 -15.25 5.63 -4.77
C TYR A 69 -16.58 5.31 -5.49
N ARG A 70 -17.64 6.08 -5.22
CA ARG A 70 -18.95 5.89 -5.89
C ARG A 70 -18.84 6.07 -7.41
N LEU A 71 -18.01 7.01 -7.87
CA LEU A 71 -17.73 7.20 -9.29
C LEU A 71 -17.02 5.99 -9.89
N ALA A 72 -15.98 5.48 -9.22
CA ALA A 72 -15.28 4.28 -9.64
C ALA A 72 -16.22 3.07 -9.74
N GLN A 73 -17.09 2.87 -8.75
CA GLN A 73 -18.10 1.80 -8.77
C GLN A 73 -19.01 1.91 -10.00
N ARG A 74 -19.47 3.11 -10.35
CA ARG A 74 -20.28 3.32 -11.56
C ARG A 74 -19.51 2.99 -12.84
N LEU A 75 -18.24 3.38 -12.92
CA LEU A 75 -17.39 3.06 -14.08
C LEU A 75 -17.18 1.54 -14.21
N LEU A 76 -16.93 0.84 -13.11
CA LEU A 76 -16.77 -0.61 -13.09
C LEU A 76 -18.06 -1.35 -13.45
N ALA A 77 -19.21 -0.86 -12.97
CA ALA A 77 -20.52 -1.44 -13.30
C ALA A 77 -20.87 -1.40 -14.79
N MET A 78 -20.21 -0.53 -15.57
CA MET A 78 -20.39 -0.49 -17.03
C MET A 78 -19.72 -1.67 -17.75
N ASN A 79 -18.88 -2.47 -17.06
CA ASN A 79 -18.16 -3.62 -17.62
C ASN A 79 -17.38 -3.28 -18.91
N ARG A 80 -16.74 -2.12 -18.90
CA ARG A 80 -15.98 -1.58 -20.03
C ARG A 80 -14.50 -1.50 -19.70
N PRO A 81 -13.65 -2.38 -20.27
CA PRO A 81 -12.22 -2.43 -19.95
C PRO A 81 -11.49 -1.10 -20.20
N ASP A 82 -11.93 -0.31 -21.18
CA ASP A 82 -11.38 1.01 -21.48
C ASP A 82 -11.59 2.03 -20.35
N LEU A 83 -12.53 1.77 -19.43
CA LEU A 83 -12.79 2.59 -18.25
C LEU A 83 -11.97 2.17 -17.02
N ASN A 84 -11.30 1.01 -17.04
CA ASN A 84 -10.57 0.48 -15.87
C ASN A 84 -9.49 1.46 -15.41
N GLY A 85 -8.74 2.04 -16.33
CA GLY A 85 -7.74 3.05 -15.98
C GLY A 85 -8.38 4.27 -15.30
N LYS A 86 -9.57 4.70 -15.74
CA LYS A 86 -10.29 5.84 -15.12
C LYS A 86 -10.83 5.45 -13.75
N ALA A 87 -11.37 4.24 -13.59
CA ALA A 87 -11.80 3.71 -12.31
C ALA A 87 -10.62 3.63 -11.30
N ALA A 88 -9.47 3.10 -11.73
CA ALA A 88 -8.26 3.02 -10.90
C ALA A 88 -7.79 4.39 -10.39
N HIS A 89 -7.92 5.44 -11.21
CA HIS A 89 -7.61 6.80 -10.78
C HIS A 89 -8.48 7.25 -9.60
N TYR A 90 -9.81 7.08 -9.69
CA TYR A 90 -10.72 7.49 -8.61
C TYR A 90 -10.64 6.57 -7.40
N LEU A 91 -10.35 5.29 -7.59
CA LEU A 91 -10.03 4.40 -6.46
C LEU A 91 -8.78 4.88 -5.73
N ALA A 92 -7.73 5.33 -6.45
CA ALA A 92 -6.54 5.89 -5.80
C ALA A 92 -6.82 7.20 -5.06
N ILE A 93 -7.73 8.05 -5.54
CA ILE A 93 -8.19 9.22 -4.78
C ILE A 93 -8.89 8.79 -3.49
N ALA A 94 -9.78 7.79 -3.57
CA ALA A 94 -10.45 7.23 -2.39
C ALA A 94 -9.46 6.64 -1.39
N VAL A 95 -8.49 5.85 -1.85
CA VAL A 95 -7.40 5.30 -1.03
C VAL A 95 -6.59 6.43 -0.38
N ASN A 96 -6.23 7.47 -1.14
CA ASN A 96 -5.48 8.59 -0.60
C ASN A 96 -6.26 9.37 0.48
N ASP A 97 -7.59 9.44 0.38
CA ASP A 97 -8.53 9.98 1.39
C ASP A 97 -8.77 9.02 2.59
N GLY A 98 -8.05 7.89 2.67
CA GLY A 98 -8.14 6.92 3.77
C GLY A 98 -9.24 5.87 3.62
N ARG A 99 -9.84 5.72 2.43
CA ARG A 99 -10.90 4.73 2.17
C ARG A 99 -10.30 3.41 1.73
N THR A 100 -9.83 2.65 2.71
CA THR A 100 -9.08 1.41 2.50
C THR A 100 -9.92 0.31 1.84
N TYR A 101 -11.26 0.37 1.95
CA TYR A 101 -12.18 -0.50 1.19
C TYR A 101 -12.12 -0.29 -0.34
N ALA A 102 -11.47 0.77 -0.83
CA ALA A 102 -11.18 0.98 -2.25
C ALA A 102 -9.94 0.19 -2.73
N VAL A 103 -9.12 -0.33 -1.82
CA VAL A 103 -7.89 -1.07 -2.16
C VAL A 103 -8.19 -2.39 -2.90
N PRO A 104 -9.13 -3.25 -2.47
CA PRO A 104 -9.39 -4.50 -3.19
C PRO A 104 -9.75 -4.34 -4.67
N PRO A 105 -10.77 -3.54 -5.06
CA PRO A 105 -11.06 -3.35 -6.49
C PRO A 105 -9.93 -2.64 -7.24
N LEU A 106 -9.13 -1.81 -6.57
CA LEU A 106 -7.95 -1.20 -7.16
C LEU A 106 -6.87 -2.25 -7.46
N PHE A 107 -6.62 -3.15 -6.52
CA PHE A 107 -5.71 -4.27 -6.68
C PHE A 107 -6.14 -5.18 -7.83
N ASP A 108 -7.44 -5.45 -7.98
CA ASP A 108 -7.95 -6.26 -9.09
C ASP A 108 -7.64 -5.64 -10.45
N ILE A 109 -7.87 -4.32 -10.60
CA ILE A 109 -7.52 -3.59 -11.84
C ILE A 109 -6.00 -3.59 -12.08
N LEU A 110 -5.19 -3.37 -11.03
CA LEU A 110 -3.73 -3.34 -11.16
C LEU A 110 -3.13 -4.71 -11.45
N SER A 111 -3.76 -5.78 -10.97
CA SER A 111 -3.31 -7.16 -11.21
C SER A 111 -3.65 -7.64 -12.61
N ASP A 112 -4.67 -7.06 -13.23
CA ASP A 112 -5.00 -7.29 -14.63
C ASP A 112 -3.91 -6.69 -15.55
N ARG A 113 -3.30 -7.57 -16.35
CA ARG A 113 -2.23 -7.19 -17.30
C ARG A 113 -2.74 -6.53 -18.57
N THR A 114 -4.05 -6.56 -18.80
CA THR A 114 -4.68 -5.97 -20.00
C THR A 114 -5.14 -4.53 -19.76
N SER A 115 -5.16 -4.08 -18.51
CA SER A 115 -5.59 -2.74 -18.14
C SER A 115 -4.56 -1.70 -18.60
N ASP A 116 -4.99 -0.80 -19.49
CA ASP A 116 -4.18 0.33 -19.96
C ASP A 116 -4.24 1.49 -18.95
N ILE A 117 -3.11 1.70 -18.27
CA ILE A 117 -2.97 2.75 -17.26
C ILE A 117 -1.69 3.54 -17.58
N SER A 118 -1.84 4.84 -17.82
CA SER A 118 -0.70 5.68 -18.15
C SER A 118 0.34 5.73 -17.02
N PRO A 119 1.64 5.90 -17.33
CA PRO A 119 2.69 5.93 -16.31
C PRO A 119 2.47 6.99 -15.22
N VAL A 120 1.96 8.16 -15.59
CA VAL A 120 1.63 9.25 -14.65
C VAL A 120 0.56 8.80 -13.66
N ARG A 121 -0.47 8.10 -14.15
CA ARG A 121 -1.54 7.59 -13.30
C ARG A 121 -1.06 6.43 -12.43
N LEU A 122 -0.22 5.54 -12.95
CA LEU A 122 0.41 4.49 -12.15
C LEU A 122 1.24 5.06 -11.00
N ALA A 123 2.05 6.09 -11.26
CA ALA A 123 2.82 6.75 -10.20
C ALA A 123 1.91 7.36 -9.11
N HIS A 124 0.81 7.98 -9.50
CA HIS A 124 -0.18 8.49 -8.55
C HIS A 124 -0.81 7.37 -7.70
N ILE A 125 -1.20 6.26 -8.34
CA ILE A 125 -1.77 5.09 -7.66
C ILE A 125 -0.76 4.49 -6.67
N GLU A 126 0.49 4.29 -7.10
CA GLU A 126 1.55 3.76 -6.24
C GLU A 126 1.78 4.65 -5.03
N ASN A 127 1.79 5.98 -5.22
CA ASN A 127 1.96 6.94 -4.13
C ASN A 127 0.79 6.90 -3.13
N ALA A 128 -0.45 6.80 -3.60
CA ALA A 128 -1.62 6.68 -2.74
C ALA A 128 -1.55 5.43 -1.86
N LEU A 129 -1.21 4.27 -2.46
CA LEU A 129 -1.03 3.03 -1.73
C LEU A 129 0.16 3.10 -0.75
N ASN A 130 1.29 3.69 -1.15
CA ASN A 130 2.47 3.81 -0.27
C ASN A 130 2.14 4.67 0.96
N ARG A 131 1.38 5.75 0.79
CA ARG A 131 0.94 6.60 1.91
C ARG A 131 0.06 5.83 2.89
N GLN A 132 -0.92 5.08 2.39
CA GLN A 132 -1.80 4.30 3.25
C GLN A 132 -1.06 3.13 3.93
N ALA A 133 -0.17 2.45 3.20
CA ALA A 133 0.69 1.42 3.79
C ALA A 133 1.59 1.98 4.90
N ALA A 134 2.18 3.16 4.70
CA ALA A 134 2.96 3.86 5.72
C ALA A 134 2.12 4.31 6.92
N ALA A 135 0.83 4.60 6.72
CA ALA A 135 -0.14 4.88 7.78
C ALA A 135 -0.65 3.60 8.48
N GLY A 136 -0.17 2.43 8.09
CA GLY A 136 -0.53 1.15 8.69
C GLY A 136 -1.78 0.49 8.11
N ASP A 137 -2.28 0.93 6.96
CA ASP A 137 -3.41 0.25 6.31
C ASP A 137 -3.01 -1.15 5.84
N PRO A 138 -3.58 -2.22 6.42
CA PRO A 138 -3.19 -3.58 6.12
C PRO A 138 -3.50 -3.96 4.67
N ALA A 139 -4.60 -3.46 4.10
CA ALA A 139 -4.98 -3.75 2.72
C ALA A 139 -3.94 -3.19 1.74
N SER A 140 -3.49 -1.95 1.96
CA SER A 140 -2.44 -1.32 1.15
C SER A 140 -1.09 -1.99 1.29
N VAL A 141 -0.70 -2.41 2.51
CA VAL A 141 0.54 -3.17 2.74
C VAL A 141 0.53 -4.47 1.92
N ILE A 142 -0.56 -5.25 1.99
CA ILE A 142 -0.68 -6.50 1.23
C ILE A 142 -0.66 -6.20 -0.28
N ALA A 143 -1.50 -5.27 -0.73
CA ALA A 143 -1.65 -4.97 -2.15
C ALA A 143 -0.30 -4.56 -2.77
N LEU A 144 0.41 -3.60 -2.16
CA LEU A 144 1.72 -3.19 -2.66
C LEU A 144 2.76 -4.29 -2.61
N SER A 145 2.82 -5.04 -1.50
CA SER A 145 3.79 -6.14 -1.37
C SER A 145 3.59 -7.17 -2.47
N ARG A 146 2.34 -7.53 -2.77
CA ARG A 146 1.99 -8.45 -3.86
C ARG A 146 2.36 -7.88 -5.23
N LEU A 147 1.98 -6.63 -5.52
CA LEU A 147 2.26 -6.00 -6.81
C LEU A 147 3.78 -5.85 -7.06
N TYR A 148 4.56 -5.52 -6.02
CA TYR A 148 6.02 -5.48 -6.10
C TYR A 148 6.65 -6.86 -6.27
N MET A 149 6.15 -7.91 -5.61
CA MET A 149 6.64 -9.28 -5.80
C MET A 149 6.29 -9.84 -7.18
N GLN A 150 5.12 -9.51 -7.72
CA GLN A 150 4.69 -9.91 -9.07
C GLN A 150 5.39 -9.10 -10.16
N GLY A 151 5.85 -7.91 -9.84
CA GLY A 151 6.51 -6.98 -10.74
C GLY A 151 5.59 -6.24 -11.71
N HIS A 152 4.27 -6.40 -11.60
CA HIS A 152 3.26 -5.70 -12.39
C HIS A 152 2.30 -4.96 -11.46
N PRO A 153 1.88 -3.72 -11.77
CA PRO A 153 2.33 -2.86 -12.88
C PRO A 153 3.60 -2.06 -12.53
N PHE A 154 4.16 -2.29 -11.34
CA PHE A 154 5.14 -1.41 -10.71
C PHE A 154 6.60 -1.82 -10.92
N GLY A 155 6.88 -2.88 -11.67
CA GLY A 155 8.22 -3.47 -11.76
C GLY A 155 8.56 -4.33 -10.55
N LEU A 156 9.41 -5.34 -10.76
CA LEU A 156 9.80 -6.32 -9.74
C LEU A 156 10.64 -5.63 -8.65
N ARG A 157 10.11 -5.59 -7.43
CA ARG A 157 10.72 -4.90 -6.27
C ARG A 157 10.58 -5.71 -4.97
N PRO A 158 11.09 -6.96 -4.91
CA PRO A 158 10.92 -7.86 -3.77
C PRO A 158 11.46 -7.27 -2.47
N ASP A 159 12.57 -6.52 -2.51
CA ASP A 159 13.14 -5.88 -1.32
C ASP A 159 12.19 -4.84 -0.70
N LYS A 160 11.49 -4.07 -1.55
CA LYS A 160 10.46 -3.11 -1.07
C LYS A 160 9.27 -3.84 -0.47
N ALA A 161 8.84 -4.95 -1.07
CA ALA A 161 7.77 -5.77 -0.52
C ALA A 161 8.14 -6.30 0.87
N LYS A 162 9.35 -6.84 1.03
CA LYS A 162 9.85 -7.33 2.32
C LYS A 162 9.93 -6.23 3.37
N ALA A 163 10.42 -5.04 2.98
CA ALA A 163 10.50 -3.89 3.87
C ALA A 163 9.12 -3.42 4.34
N LEU A 164 8.12 -3.37 3.43
CA LEU A 164 6.74 -3.02 3.77
C LEU A 164 6.14 -4.01 4.79
N LEU A 165 6.28 -5.31 4.54
CA LEU A 165 5.78 -6.35 5.43
C LEU A 165 6.41 -6.22 6.82
N ARG A 166 7.74 -6.12 6.89
CA ARG A 166 8.46 -5.94 8.16
C ARG A 166 7.99 -4.70 8.93
N GLY A 167 7.89 -3.57 8.24
CA GLY A 167 7.43 -2.32 8.85
C GLY A 167 6.03 -2.41 9.44
N ALA A 168 5.14 -3.25 8.88
CA ALA A 168 3.81 -3.47 9.44
C ALA A 168 3.85 -4.26 10.75
N VAL A 169 4.74 -5.26 10.89
CA VAL A 169 4.94 -6.02 12.14
C VAL A 169 5.50 -5.15 13.24
N ASP A 170 6.56 -4.40 12.92
CA ASP A 170 7.26 -3.60 13.92
C ASP A 170 6.34 -2.55 14.54
N GLN A 171 5.37 -2.06 13.76
CA GLN A 171 4.36 -1.10 14.20
C GLN A 171 3.09 -1.75 14.77
N GLN A 172 3.05 -3.08 14.90
CA GLN A 172 1.91 -3.85 15.43
C GLN A 172 0.58 -3.59 14.70
N PHE A 173 0.64 -3.27 13.41
CA PHE A 173 -0.56 -3.03 12.57
C PHE A 173 -1.20 -4.32 12.04
N VAL A 174 -0.76 -5.47 12.54
CA VAL A 174 -1.07 -6.77 11.96
C VAL A 174 -1.96 -7.58 12.90
N ASP A 175 -3.22 -7.74 12.51
CA ASP A 175 -4.11 -8.70 13.15
C ASP A 175 -3.76 -10.15 12.77
N ALA A 176 -4.38 -11.12 13.44
CA ALA A 176 -4.04 -12.53 13.26
C ALA A 176 -4.34 -13.08 11.86
N ALA A 177 -5.41 -12.60 11.21
CA ALA A 177 -5.76 -13.02 9.85
C ALA A 177 -4.79 -12.43 8.83
N LEU A 178 -4.44 -11.15 9.01
CA LEU A 178 -3.44 -10.47 8.21
C LEU A 178 -2.07 -11.13 8.38
N ALA A 179 -1.68 -11.48 9.60
CA ALA A 179 -0.42 -12.14 9.87
C ALA A 179 -0.33 -13.47 9.10
N LEU A 180 -1.41 -14.25 9.08
CA LEU A 180 -1.46 -15.48 8.28
C LEU A 180 -1.26 -15.20 6.78
N GLN A 181 -1.93 -14.18 6.24
CA GLN A 181 -1.78 -13.80 4.84
C GLN A 181 -0.35 -13.34 4.51
N MET A 182 0.29 -12.57 5.39
CA MET A 182 1.68 -12.13 5.25
C MET A 182 2.65 -13.31 5.28
N ALA A 183 2.44 -14.26 6.19
CA ALA A 183 3.23 -15.49 6.25
C ALA A 183 3.14 -16.29 4.94
N ILE A 184 1.93 -16.47 4.42
CA ILE A 184 1.70 -17.17 3.15
C ILE A 184 2.36 -16.42 1.99
N LEU A 185 2.24 -15.10 1.95
CA LEU A 185 2.83 -14.28 0.90
C LEU A 185 4.35 -14.45 0.86
N ILE A 186 5.03 -14.33 2.00
CA ILE A 186 6.49 -14.51 2.07
C ILE A 186 6.86 -15.95 1.71
N ALA A 187 6.15 -16.94 2.28
CA ALA A 187 6.38 -18.36 2.02
C ALA A 187 6.23 -18.74 0.53
N SER A 188 5.37 -18.04 -0.21
CA SER A 188 5.17 -18.25 -1.64
C SER A 188 6.26 -17.63 -2.53
N GLY A 189 7.14 -16.80 -1.96
CA GLY A 189 8.10 -15.94 -2.68
C GLY A 189 9.32 -16.62 -3.32
N GLY A 190 9.25 -17.89 -3.69
CA GLY A 190 10.40 -18.64 -4.21
C GLY A 190 11.34 -19.12 -3.09
N SER A 191 12.65 -19.10 -3.32
CA SER A 191 13.64 -19.56 -2.34
C SER A 191 13.66 -18.66 -1.10
N LEU A 192 13.28 -19.23 0.04
CA LEU A 192 13.25 -18.52 1.32
C LEU A 192 14.65 -18.37 1.89
N THR A 193 15.02 -17.15 2.24
CA THR A 193 16.21 -16.89 3.04
C THR A 193 15.96 -17.29 4.51
N THR A 194 17.02 -17.37 5.31
CA THR A 194 16.91 -17.54 6.76
C THR A 194 16.08 -16.43 7.41
N GLU A 195 16.21 -15.21 6.91
CA GLU A 195 15.45 -14.04 7.35
C GLU A 195 13.97 -14.15 6.99
N ASP A 196 13.66 -14.57 5.76
CA ASP A 196 12.28 -14.82 5.32
C ASP A 196 11.62 -15.91 6.18
N THR A 197 12.35 -16.98 6.47
CA THR A 197 11.89 -18.08 7.33
C THR A 197 11.62 -17.59 8.76
N ALA A 198 12.49 -16.72 9.30
CA ALA A 198 12.27 -16.11 10.60
C ALA A 198 11.03 -15.21 10.62
N ALA A 199 10.84 -14.39 9.58
CA ALA A 199 9.68 -13.53 9.41
C ALA A 199 8.38 -14.35 9.32
N VAL A 200 8.33 -15.37 8.45
CA VAL A 200 7.19 -16.30 8.33
C VAL A 200 6.81 -16.88 9.69
N ARG A 201 7.78 -17.38 10.47
CA ARG A 201 7.50 -17.91 11.81
C ARG A 201 6.97 -16.84 12.77
N ALA A 202 7.48 -15.61 12.71
CA ALA A 202 6.99 -14.52 13.55
C ALA A 202 5.52 -14.21 13.23
N TYR A 203 5.16 -14.09 11.95
CA TYR A 203 3.77 -13.89 11.52
C TYR A 203 2.85 -15.04 11.95
N LEU A 204 3.28 -16.29 11.74
CA LEU A 204 2.45 -17.42 12.09
C LEU A 204 2.22 -17.52 13.61
N LYS A 205 3.16 -17.06 14.45
CA LYS A 205 2.94 -16.96 15.90
C LYS A 205 1.86 -15.93 16.25
N VAL A 206 1.81 -14.80 15.55
CA VAL A 206 0.70 -13.82 15.70
C VAL A 206 -0.62 -14.44 15.24
N ALA A 207 -0.62 -15.11 14.08
CA ALA A 207 -1.81 -15.78 13.54
C ALA A 207 -2.35 -16.90 14.44
N GLN A 208 -1.47 -17.60 15.16
CA GLN A 208 -1.85 -18.63 16.13
C GLN A 208 -2.64 -18.06 17.31
N GLN A 209 -2.53 -16.77 17.61
CA GLN A 209 -3.30 -16.12 18.67
C GLN A 209 -4.72 -15.75 18.22
N SER A 210 -5.11 -16.03 16.96
CA SER A 210 -6.44 -15.73 16.45
C SER A 210 -7.55 -16.40 17.26
N SER A 211 -8.67 -15.70 17.47
CA SER A 211 -9.91 -16.29 17.98
C SER A 211 -10.61 -17.16 16.93
N ASP A 212 -10.35 -16.92 15.64
CA ASP A 212 -10.85 -17.74 14.54
C ASP A 212 -10.11 -19.09 14.46
N ILE A 213 -10.88 -20.19 14.50
CA ILE A 213 -10.34 -21.55 14.53
C ILE A 213 -9.61 -21.87 13.22
N GLY A 214 -10.12 -21.40 12.09
CA GLY A 214 -9.52 -21.64 10.77
C GLY A 214 -8.12 -21.02 10.67
N THR A 215 -8.02 -19.75 11.01
CA THR A 215 -6.76 -18.98 11.04
C THR A 215 -5.75 -19.61 11.98
N ARG A 216 -6.17 -19.94 13.22
CA ARG A 216 -5.31 -20.58 14.21
C ARG A 216 -4.78 -21.92 13.73
N THR A 217 -5.66 -22.79 13.22
CA THR A 217 -5.30 -24.12 12.74
C THR A 217 -4.35 -24.05 11.54
N ALA A 218 -4.61 -23.15 10.60
CA ALA A 218 -3.72 -22.93 9.46
C ALA A 218 -2.34 -22.45 9.91
N ALA A 219 -2.28 -21.52 10.87
CA ALA A 219 -1.04 -21.02 11.42
C ALA A 219 -0.21 -22.12 12.11
N GLU A 220 -0.85 -22.96 12.92
CA GLU A 220 -0.22 -24.10 13.60
C GLU A 220 0.33 -25.14 12.62
N ASN A 221 -0.42 -25.45 11.56
CA ASN A 221 0.02 -26.36 10.52
C ASN A 221 1.26 -25.84 9.79
N LEU A 222 1.25 -24.56 9.41
CA LEU A 222 2.37 -23.93 8.75
C LEU A 222 3.58 -23.82 9.70
N LEU A 223 3.40 -23.47 10.97
CA LEU A 223 4.49 -23.42 11.95
C LEU A 223 5.21 -24.76 12.06
N ARG A 224 4.46 -25.87 12.08
CA ARG A 224 5.05 -27.21 12.09
C ARG A 224 5.87 -27.49 10.84
N ALA A 225 5.40 -27.04 9.67
CA ALA A 225 6.14 -27.18 8.42
C ALA A 225 7.46 -26.37 8.43
N PHE A 226 7.45 -25.16 8.99
CA PHE A 226 8.63 -24.26 9.09
C PHE A 226 9.54 -24.52 10.29
N SER A 227 9.20 -25.48 11.17
CA SER A 227 10.01 -25.88 12.33
C SER A 227 10.87 -27.11 12.07
N LYS A 228 10.59 -27.89 11.01
CA LYS A 228 11.48 -28.96 10.58
C LYS A 228 12.69 -28.33 9.90
N PRO A 229 13.94 -28.64 10.30
CA PRO A 229 15.10 -28.26 9.52
C PRO A 229 14.90 -28.81 8.10
N GLN A 230 15.04 -27.97 7.07
CA GLN A 230 15.20 -28.46 5.71
C GLN A 230 16.46 -29.33 5.71
N ALA A 231 16.27 -30.64 5.70
CA ALA A 231 17.30 -31.59 5.31
C ALA A 231 17.56 -31.38 3.81
N LEU A 232 18.35 -30.36 3.49
CA LEU A 232 19.06 -30.23 2.23
C LEU A 232 20.55 -30.31 2.57
N SER A 233 20.92 -31.46 3.11
CA SER A 233 22.19 -32.11 2.83
C SER A 233 22.26 -32.34 1.32
N GLY A 234 22.85 -31.38 0.62
CA GLY A 234 23.52 -31.60 -0.65
C GLY A 234 25.01 -31.39 -0.46
N GLU A 235 25.60 -32.07 0.53
CA GLU A 235 27.04 -32.31 0.58
C GLU A 235 27.27 -33.69 -0.05
N ASP A 236 28.05 -33.66 -1.13
CA ASP A 236 29.14 -34.57 -1.45
C ASP A 236 28.87 -36.08 -1.35
N GLU A 237 28.68 -36.72 -2.51
CA GLU A 237 29.29 -38.03 -2.77
C GLU A 237 29.22 -38.35 -4.27
N HIS A 238 30.32 -38.13 -4.98
CA HIS A 238 30.87 -39.11 -5.93
C HIS A 238 32.38 -38.87 -6.02
N GLY A 239 33.13 -39.82 -5.44
CA GLY A 239 34.56 -39.99 -5.65
C GLY A 239 34.88 -40.61 -7.01
#